data_AF-A0A7W8NR86-F1
#
_entry.id   AF-A0A7W8NR86-F1
#
_cell.length_a   1.000
_cell.length_b   1.000
_cell.length_c   1.000
_cell.angle_alpha   90.00
_cell.angle_beta   90.00
_cell.angle_gamma   90.00
#
_symmetry.space_group_name_H-M   'P 1'
#
loop_
_entity.id
_entity.type
_entity.pdbx_description
1 polymer ?
#
loop_
_entity_poly.entity_id
_entity_poly.type
_entity_poly.pdbx_seq_one_letter_code
_entity_poly.pdbx_strand_id
1 'polypeptide(L)'
;MSAAPAWWTALRAELAPLLPGLRVAVYASGGAPYHHAALVAQWGGVPEPLSAERIQAGALAGYDVLVMPGGGLLGMGGLLAALGVEGSTQIREWVAGGGMYVGSCAGAYLPARVPTSFAEQHPAILPLHLLDVPLANGADGGLGGLDSPGVGVLHAAVSAPTHWLTRGLPPHFEVVHYNGPCFTPTVGSDVAAVTRVEAAGEAFTPWERSLPGDAPALVDTLIESRAANVVAGPFGDGTVVLFGSHPEFGFDALQLGWGEAARLFGNALLYQSGRRRRAEPSVSVSAMTTDLTDVADALSTASQRFQRLTTLAPDLSGAPAFLGSTPTALWTAALSEAATLSADTAEYVMALTTVPTAYGPWLDSPAAPGQDYGFVGLRQLAAQILSLLDQAEEHLRSPPPPVTSPYGEWDRHPYHLLASSYLSAAGLSASASLAAGTLGTLSGTDRPPPHPMFRPLWTSPERKDHD
;
A
#
# COMPACT_ATOMS: atom_id res chain seq x y z
N MET A 1 10.45 -16.54 -14.84
CA MET A 1 10.57 -15.24 -14.16
C MET A 1 11.53 -14.36 -14.95
N SER A 2 11.17 -13.10 -15.20
CA SER A 2 12.08 -12.12 -15.81
C SER A 2 13.27 -11.88 -14.89
N ALA A 3 14.45 -11.63 -15.46
CA ALA A 3 15.61 -11.21 -14.68
C ALA A 3 15.26 -9.95 -13.88
N ALA A 4 15.75 -9.87 -12.63
CA ALA A 4 15.52 -8.69 -11.81
C ALA A 4 16.11 -7.45 -12.50
N PRO A 5 15.38 -6.32 -12.53
CA PRO A 5 15.87 -5.12 -13.19
C PRO A 5 17.10 -4.55 -12.47
N ALA A 6 17.92 -3.79 -13.21
CA ALA A 6 19.18 -3.25 -12.70
C ALA A 6 18.99 -2.36 -11.46
N TRP A 7 17.94 -1.54 -11.44
CA TRP A 7 17.60 -0.67 -10.31
C TRP A 7 17.35 -1.47 -9.03
N TRP A 8 16.66 -2.61 -9.14
CA TRP A 8 16.34 -3.48 -8.01
C TRP A 8 17.59 -4.16 -7.48
N THR A 9 18.39 -4.73 -8.38
CA THR A 9 19.64 -5.43 -8.02
C THR A 9 20.59 -4.49 -7.31
N ALA A 10 20.74 -3.25 -7.82
CA ALA A 10 21.57 -2.23 -7.20
C ALA A 10 21.06 -1.85 -5.80
N LEU A 11 19.76 -1.55 -5.66
CA LEU A 11 19.18 -1.16 -4.38
C LEU A 11 19.25 -2.27 -3.33
N ARG A 12 18.94 -3.51 -3.72
CA ARG A 12 19.03 -4.69 -2.84
C ARG A 12 20.46 -4.91 -2.34
N ALA A 13 21.46 -4.71 -3.20
CA ALA A 13 22.87 -4.84 -2.80
C ALA A 13 23.27 -3.80 -1.74
N GLU A 14 22.68 -2.60 -1.76
CA GLU A 14 22.88 -1.57 -0.74
C GLU A 14 22.13 -1.88 0.56
N LEU A 15 20.88 -2.34 0.47
CA LEU A 15 19.98 -2.56 1.62
C LEU A 15 20.25 -3.86 2.38
N ALA A 16 20.49 -4.97 1.68
CA ALA A 16 20.61 -6.31 2.28
C ALA A 16 21.63 -6.42 3.44
N PRO A 17 22.81 -5.78 3.42
CA PRO A 17 23.73 -5.84 4.57
C PRO A 17 23.29 -4.98 5.76
N LEU A 18 22.38 -4.01 5.56
CA LEU A 18 21.99 -3.03 6.57
C LEU A 18 20.65 -3.36 7.22
N LEU A 19 19.70 -3.88 6.43
CA LEU A 19 18.33 -4.14 6.87
C LEU A 19 18.16 -5.18 7.98
N PRO A 20 18.98 -6.25 8.10
CA PRO A 20 18.90 -7.14 9.26
C PRO A 20 19.14 -6.41 10.59
N GLY A 21 19.84 -5.28 10.56
CA GLY A 21 19.99 -4.40 11.70
C GLY A 21 18.79 -3.46 11.88
N LEU A 22 18.15 -2.99 10.81
CA LEU A 22 17.11 -1.96 10.90
C LEU A 22 15.79 -2.56 11.40
N ARG A 23 15.28 -2.05 12.54
CA ARG A 23 14.00 -2.50 13.09
C ARG A 23 12.84 -1.73 12.47
N VAL A 24 12.11 -2.37 11.57
CA VAL A 24 11.02 -1.76 10.79
C VAL A 24 9.68 -2.26 11.31
N ALA A 25 8.94 -1.38 11.99
CA ALA A 25 7.55 -1.61 12.33
C ALA A 25 6.65 -1.28 11.14
N VAL A 26 5.63 -2.10 10.90
CA VAL A 26 4.55 -1.82 9.95
C VAL A 26 3.25 -1.78 10.74
N TYR A 27 2.50 -0.69 10.65
CA TYR A 27 1.26 -0.53 11.40
C TYR A 27 0.23 -1.61 11.04
N ALA A 28 -0.29 -2.28 12.06
CA ALA A 28 -1.10 -3.49 11.92
C ALA A 28 -2.60 -3.27 12.10
N SER A 29 -3.02 -2.22 12.82
CA SER A 29 -4.41 -2.05 13.26
C SER A 29 -5.32 -1.33 12.26
N GLY A 30 -4.88 -1.17 11.01
CA GLY A 30 -5.67 -0.61 9.94
C GLY A 30 -4.93 -0.57 8.61
N GLY A 31 -5.67 -0.51 7.51
CA GLY A 31 -5.09 -0.26 6.18
C GLY A 31 -4.52 -1.49 5.47
N ALA A 32 -3.52 -1.29 4.61
CA ALA A 32 -2.94 -2.34 3.76
C ALA A 32 -1.41 -2.48 3.92
N PRO A 33 -0.95 -3.28 4.91
CA PRO A 33 0.47 -3.32 5.27
C PRO A 33 1.35 -4.23 4.41
N TYR A 34 0.75 -5.12 3.60
CA TYR A 34 1.47 -6.25 3.00
C TYR A 34 2.48 -5.88 1.91
N HIS A 35 2.22 -4.82 1.12
CA HIS A 35 3.15 -4.37 0.09
C HIS A 35 4.45 -3.83 0.71
N HIS A 36 4.35 -2.96 1.72
CA HIS A 36 5.53 -2.47 2.44
C HIS A 36 6.30 -3.61 3.10
N ALA A 37 5.59 -4.52 3.77
CA ALA A 37 6.23 -5.63 4.45
C ALA A 37 6.97 -6.57 3.49
N ALA A 38 6.36 -6.89 2.35
CA ALA A 38 7.00 -7.69 1.31
C ALA A 38 8.27 -7.00 0.77
N LEU A 39 8.23 -5.69 0.49
CA LEU A 39 9.43 -4.95 0.06
C LEU A 39 10.56 -5.02 1.09
N VAL A 40 10.25 -4.80 2.39
CA VAL A 40 11.23 -4.92 3.47
C VAL A 40 11.86 -6.31 3.50
N ALA A 41 11.05 -7.37 3.45
CA ALA A 41 11.54 -8.75 3.47
C ALA A 41 12.38 -9.09 2.23
N GLN A 42 11.93 -8.71 1.04
CA GLN A 42 12.62 -8.98 -0.22
C GLN A 42 13.98 -8.26 -0.34
N TRP A 43 14.14 -7.12 0.35
CA TRP A 43 15.42 -6.43 0.49
C TRP A 43 16.29 -6.95 1.64
N GLY A 44 15.85 -7.93 2.42
CA GLY A 44 16.62 -8.58 3.48
C GLY A 44 16.37 -8.06 4.89
N GLY A 45 15.31 -7.29 5.10
CA GLY A 45 14.85 -6.88 6.43
C GLY A 45 13.84 -7.83 7.04
N VAL A 46 13.43 -7.53 8.27
CA VAL A 46 12.35 -8.24 8.96
C VAL A 46 11.23 -7.24 9.25
N PRO A 47 10.12 -7.27 8.49
CA PRO A 47 8.97 -6.43 8.80
C PRO A 47 8.27 -6.95 10.07
N GLU A 48 8.06 -6.09 11.05
CA GLU A 48 7.35 -6.43 12.29
C GLU A 48 5.98 -5.73 12.32
N PRO A 49 4.86 -6.48 12.20
CA PRO A 49 3.53 -5.91 12.43
C PRO A 49 3.42 -5.35 13.85
N LEU A 50 3.00 -4.10 13.96
CA LEU A 50 2.87 -3.39 15.24
C LEU A 50 1.45 -2.84 15.39
N SER A 51 0.72 -3.35 16.39
CA SER A 51 -0.65 -2.93 16.66
C SER A 51 -0.71 -1.58 17.38
N ALA A 52 -1.85 -0.92 17.27
CA ALA A 52 -2.16 0.32 17.98
C ALA A 52 -2.01 0.18 19.50
N GLU A 53 -2.44 -0.94 20.08
CA GLU A 53 -2.32 -1.19 21.52
C GLU A 53 -0.86 -1.27 21.95
N ARG A 54 0.00 -1.89 21.13
CA ARG A 54 1.45 -1.92 21.38
C ARG A 54 2.08 -0.55 21.23
N ILE A 55 1.63 0.26 20.27
CA ILE A 55 2.07 1.66 20.11
C ILE A 55 1.69 2.48 21.35
N GLN A 56 0.43 2.40 21.79
CA GLN A 56 -0.06 3.05 23.01
C GLN A 56 0.73 2.61 24.25
N ALA A 57 1.18 1.36 24.30
CA ALA A 57 2.04 0.84 25.36
C ALA A 57 3.53 1.22 25.23
N GLY A 58 3.90 2.10 24.28
CA GLY A 58 5.26 2.62 24.12
C GLY A 58 6.21 1.69 23.36
N ALA A 59 5.72 0.65 22.68
CA ALA A 59 6.57 -0.33 21.99
C ALA A 59 7.43 0.27 20.85
N LEU A 60 7.07 1.46 20.34
CA LEU A 60 7.82 2.18 19.31
C LEU A 60 9.28 2.46 19.71
N ALA A 61 9.59 2.55 21.01
CA ALA A 61 10.95 2.70 21.51
C ALA A 61 11.91 1.57 21.04
N GLY A 62 11.36 0.42 20.64
CA GLY A 62 12.12 -0.68 20.06
C GLY A 62 12.42 -0.56 18.57
N TYR A 63 11.88 0.42 17.85
CA TYR A 63 11.93 0.48 16.39
C TYR A 63 12.67 1.70 15.86
N ASP A 64 13.27 1.54 14.68
CA ASP A 64 13.99 2.59 13.96
C ASP A 64 13.07 3.30 12.94
N VAL A 65 12.13 2.55 12.36
CA VAL A 65 11.17 3.01 11.33
C VAL A 65 9.77 2.54 11.70
N LEU A 66 8.77 3.41 11.50
CA LEU A 66 7.35 3.08 11.52
C LEU A 66 6.80 3.37 10.12
N VAL A 67 6.26 2.33 9.49
CA VAL A 67 5.54 2.43 8.23
C VAL A 67 4.05 2.47 8.50
N MET A 68 3.41 3.58 8.11
CA MET A 68 1.96 3.76 8.12
C MET A 68 1.41 3.55 6.70
N PRO A 69 0.61 2.50 6.48
CA PRO A 69 0.14 2.14 5.13
C PRO A 69 -0.95 3.08 4.61
N GLY A 70 -1.43 2.79 3.39
CA GLY A 70 -2.69 3.33 2.89
C GLY A 70 -3.89 2.92 3.75
N GLY A 71 -5.02 3.62 3.60
CA GLY A 71 -6.19 3.48 4.47
C GLY A 71 -6.98 2.19 4.26
N GLY A 72 -7.85 1.83 5.21
CA GLY A 72 -8.78 0.72 5.07
C GLY A 72 -10.10 1.17 4.41
N LEU A 73 -11.20 0.50 4.75
CA LEU A 73 -12.54 0.86 4.27
C LEU A 73 -12.97 2.24 4.79
N LEU A 74 -12.54 2.60 6.01
CA LEU A 74 -12.80 3.89 6.64
C LEU A 74 -11.67 4.90 6.39
N GLY A 75 -10.77 4.61 5.43
CA GLY A 75 -9.69 5.51 5.02
C GLY A 75 -8.80 5.96 6.18
N MET A 76 -8.58 7.28 6.30
CA MET A 76 -7.80 7.89 7.38
C MET A 76 -8.42 7.68 8.76
N GLY A 77 -9.75 7.68 8.83
CA GLY A 77 -10.49 7.50 10.08
C GLY A 77 -10.24 6.12 10.71
N GLY A 78 -10.16 5.07 9.89
CA GLY A 78 -9.87 3.71 10.35
C GLY A 78 -8.48 3.56 10.97
N LEU A 79 -7.47 4.20 10.37
CA LEU A 79 -6.12 4.23 10.94
C LEU A 79 -6.09 4.92 12.30
N LEU A 80 -6.78 6.07 12.42
CA LEU A 80 -6.82 6.87 13.64
C LEU A 80 -7.67 6.25 14.75
N ALA A 81 -8.76 5.56 14.41
CA ALA A 81 -9.72 5.04 15.38
C ALA A 81 -9.07 4.06 16.36
N ALA A 82 -8.28 3.11 15.85
CA ALA A 82 -7.56 2.16 16.69
C ALA A 82 -6.42 2.84 17.46
N LEU A 83 -5.73 3.79 16.83
CA LEU A 83 -4.57 4.48 17.41
C LEU A 83 -4.94 5.40 18.58
N GLY A 84 -6.03 6.16 18.43
CA GLY A 84 -6.47 7.15 19.40
C GLY A 84 -5.46 8.30 19.61
N VAL A 85 -5.80 9.21 20.52
CA VAL A 85 -4.93 10.34 20.90
C VAL A 85 -3.63 9.85 21.54
N GLU A 86 -3.70 8.79 22.36
CA GLU A 86 -2.54 8.23 23.04
C GLU A 86 -1.52 7.67 22.04
N GLY A 87 -1.94 6.78 21.14
CA GLY A 87 -1.02 6.20 20.16
C GLY A 87 -0.45 7.26 19.21
N SER A 88 -1.25 8.27 18.87
CA SER A 88 -0.82 9.42 18.07
C SER A 88 0.25 10.25 18.78
N THR A 89 0.12 10.42 20.10
CA THR A 89 1.12 11.09 20.94
C THR A 89 2.40 10.26 21.05
N GLN A 90 2.28 8.94 21.23
CA GLN A 90 3.42 8.03 21.25
C GLN A 90 4.24 8.09 19.94
N ILE A 91 3.56 8.13 18.79
CA ILE A 91 4.23 8.30 17.50
C ILE A 91 4.94 9.66 17.44
N ARG A 92 4.27 10.76 17.82
CA ARG A 92 4.86 12.10 17.82
C ARG A 92 6.15 12.15 18.65
N GLU A 93 6.10 11.68 19.89
CA GLU A 93 7.24 11.68 20.81
C GLU A 93 8.38 10.81 20.28
N TRP A 94 8.06 9.64 19.72
CA TRP A 94 9.05 8.75 19.13
C TRP A 94 9.74 9.37 17.90
N VAL A 95 9.00 10.02 16.99
CA VAL A 95 9.62 10.74 15.86
C VAL A 95 10.47 11.91 16.38
N ALA A 96 9.96 12.70 17.33
CA ALA A 96 10.73 13.80 17.92
C ALA A 96 12.05 13.33 18.52
N GLY A 97 12.10 12.09 19.05
CA GLY A 97 13.29 11.45 19.61
C GLY A 97 14.23 10.78 18.61
N GLY A 98 13.99 10.86 17.30
CA GLY A 98 14.89 10.32 16.27
C GLY A 98 14.32 9.18 15.41
N GLY A 99 13.07 8.76 15.66
CA GLY A 99 12.36 7.78 14.83
C GLY A 99 12.09 8.29 13.41
N MET A 100 11.96 7.36 12.45
CA MET A 100 11.52 7.69 11.09
C MET A 100 10.07 7.27 10.83
N TYR A 101 9.19 8.25 10.60
CA TYR A 101 7.85 8.00 10.10
C TYR A 101 7.85 7.92 8.56
N VAL A 102 7.27 6.86 8.01
CA VAL A 102 7.04 6.70 6.57
C VAL A 102 5.57 6.42 6.32
N GLY A 103 4.88 7.32 5.63
CA GLY A 103 3.45 7.20 5.31
C GLY A 103 3.19 7.05 3.82
N SER A 104 2.19 6.25 3.44
CA SER A 104 1.66 6.19 2.06
C SER A 104 0.15 6.46 2.03
N CYS A 105 -0.34 7.24 1.06
CA CYS A 105 -1.75 7.64 0.92
C CYS A 105 -2.36 8.15 2.24
N ALA A 106 -3.29 7.42 2.87
CA ALA A 106 -3.87 7.80 4.17
C ALA A 106 -2.79 7.97 5.25
N GLY A 107 -1.80 7.07 5.31
CA GLY A 107 -0.65 7.22 6.21
C GLY A 107 0.21 8.45 5.90
N ALA A 108 0.19 8.97 4.67
CA ALA A 108 0.86 10.22 4.31
C ALA A 108 0.02 11.48 4.62
N TYR A 109 -1.31 11.33 4.71
CA TYR A 109 -2.23 12.40 5.05
C TYR A 109 -2.15 12.78 6.53
N LEU A 110 -2.10 11.78 7.43
CA LEU A 110 -2.17 11.99 8.87
C LEU A 110 -1.12 12.98 9.42
N PRO A 111 0.14 13.00 8.92
CA PRO A 111 1.14 13.91 9.44
C PRO A 111 1.21 15.29 8.80
N ALA A 112 0.39 15.54 7.78
CA ALA A 112 0.32 16.81 7.08
C ALA A 112 -0.57 17.82 7.82
N ARG A 113 -0.68 19.04 7.28
CA ARG A 113 -1.68 20.02 7.72
C ARG A 113 -3.00 19.73 7.01
N VAL A 114 -3.93 19.10 7.74
CA VAL A 114 -5.25 18.70 7.24
C VAL A 114 -6.31 19.78 7.45
N PRO A 115 -7.49 19.70 6.79
CA PRO A 115 -8.59 20.62 7.04
C PRO A 115 -9.11 20.55 8.48
N THR A 116 -9.54 21.70 9.01
CA THR A 116 -10.03 21.82 10.39
C THR A 116 -11.23 20.91 10.65
N SER A 117 -12.14 20.77 9.69
CA SER A 117 -13.31 19.90 9.82
C SER A 117 -12.94 18.43 10.08
N PHE A 118 -11.86 17.94 9.47
CA PHE A 118 -11.38 16.59 9.71
C PHE A 118 -10.79 16.45 11.11
N ALA A 119 -9.99 17.42 11.55
CA ALA A 119 -9.40 17.42 12.89
C ALA A 119 -10.46 17.49 14.01
N GLU A 120 -11.57 18.20 13.78
CA GLU A 120 -12.71 18.25 14.71
C GLU A 120 -13.42 16.89 14.82
N GLN A 121 -13.57 16.17 13.71
CA GLN A 121 -14.18 14.83 13.70
C GLN A 121 -13.24 13.74 14.25
N HIS A 122 -11.93 13.94 14.07
CA HIS A 122 -10.89 12.98 14.46
C HIS A 122 -9.80 13.67 15.31
N PRO A 123 -10.08 14.00 16.58
CA PRO A 123 -9.13 14.73 17.44
C PRO A 123 -7.81 13.98 17.67
N ALA A 124 -7.80 12.66 17.46
CA ALA A 124 -6.58 11.83 17.46
C ALA A 124 -5.53 12.28 16.44
N ILE A 125 -5.89 13.03 15.39
CA ILE A 125 -4.92 13.50 14.40
C ILE A 125 -4.00 14.61 14.92
N LEU A 126 -4.45 15.40 15.91
CA LEU A 126 -3.73 16.61 16.32
C LEU A 126 -2.29 16.34 16.79
N PRO A 127 -2.00 15.31 17.61
CA PRO A 127 -0.62 14.96 17.95
C PRO A 127 0.18 14.49 16.73
N LEU A 128 -0.48 13.87 15.76
CA LEU A 128 0.15 13.34 14.55
C LEU A 128 0.50 14.40 13.51
N HIS A 129 0.13 15.67 13.63
CA HIS A 129 0.65 16.71 12.75
C HIS A 129 2.17 16.89 12.96
N LEU A 130 2.97 16.24 12.10
CA LEU A 130 4.44 16.24 12.19
C LEU A 130 5.09 17.22 11.20
N LEU A 131 4.48 17.44 10.03
CA LEU A 131 4.99 18.39 9.04
C LEU A 131 3.98 19.51 8.79
N ASP A 132 4.44 20.76 8.84
CA ASP A 132 3.62 21.91 8.45
C ASP A 132 3.56 22.05 6.92
N VAL A 133 2.87 21.12 6.27
CA VAL A 133 2.72 21.06 4.81
C VAL A 133 1.24 21.03 4.44
N PRO A 134 0.72 22.04 3.72
CA PRO A 134 -0.67 22.02 3.27
C PRO A 134 -0.88 20.97 2.17
N LEU A 135 -2.11 20.50 2.09
CA LEU A 135 -2.58 19.62 1.03
C LEU A 135 -3.01 20.43 -0.19
N ALA A 136 -2.54 20.04 -1.37
CA ALA A 136 -2.92 20.61 -2.66
C ALA A 136 -4.38 20.28 -3.02
N ASN A 137 -4.87 19.14 -2.54
CA ASN A 137 -6.22 18.62 -2.73
C ASN A 137 -6.98 18.47 -1.39
N GLY A 138 -6.64 19.30 -0.38
CA GLY A 138 -7.41 19.36 0.86
C GLY A 138 -8.74 20.08 0.64
N ALA A 139 -9.84 19.46 1.06
CA ALA A 139 -11.19 20.00 0.85
C ALA A 139 -12.13 19.63 2.00
N ASP A 140 -12.82 20.62 2.57
CA ASP A 140 -13.88 20.38 3.55
C ASP A 140 -15.07 19.68 2.85
N GLY A 141 -15.48 18.50 3.35
CA GLY A 141 -16.55 17.69 2.77
C GLY A 141 -16.11 16.62 1.76
N GLY A 142 -14.83 16.59 1.38
CA GLY A 142 -14.22 15.49 0.63
C GLY A 142 -14.07 14.22 1.48
N LEU A 143 -13.41 13.19 0.92
CA LEU A 143 -13.12 11.92 1.58
C LEU A 143 -12.25 12.10 2.82
N GLY A 144 -12.86 12.35 3.97
CA GLY A 144 -12.10 12.67 5.19
C GLY A 144 -11.22 13.91 5.02
N GLY A 145 -11.73 14.96 4.37
CA GLY A 145 -11.01 16.21 4.16
C GLY A 145 -10.13 16.26 2.90
N LEU A 146 -10.29 15.30 1.98
CA LEU A 146 -9.47 15.19 0.78
C LEU A 146 -10.34 14.99 -0.46
N ASP A 147 -10.11 15.79 -1.50
CA ASP A 147 -10.67 15.51 -2.82
C ASP A 147 -9.78 14.51 -3.56
N SER A 148 -10.42 13.51 -4.18
CA SER A 148 -9.70 12.48 -4.92
C SER A 148 -9.18 13.03 -6.25
N PRO A 149 -7.87 12.93 -6.53
CA PRO A 149 -7.34 13.21 -7.86
C PRO A 149 -7.67 12.14 -8.91
N GLY A 150 -8.12 10.96 -8.45
CA GLY A 150 -8.28 9.76 -9.25
C GLY A 150 -7.30 8.63 -8.90
N VAL A 151 -7.34 7.59 -9.73
CA VAL A 151 -6.62 6.33 -9.50
C VAL A 151 -5.90 5.88 -10.77
N GLY A 152 -4.72 5.27 -10.62
CA GLY A 152 -3.96 4.70 -11.73
C GLY A 152 -2.53 5.21 -11.78
N VAL A 153 -1.92 5.28 -12.97
CA VAL A 153 -0.50 5.63 -13.13
C VAL A 153 -0.29 7.12 -13.38
N LEU A 154 0.45 7.79 -12.49
CA LEU A 154 0.97 9.13 -12.73
C LEU A 154 2.40 9.08 -13.28
N HIS A 155 2.74 10.05 -14.12
CA HIS A 155 4.13 10.39 -14.39
C HIS A 155 4.58 11.39 -13.32
N ALA A 156 5.61 11.02 -12.58
CA ALA A 156 6.23 11.85 -11.56
C ALA A 156 7.59 12.34 -12.06
N ALA A 157 7.93 13.57 -11.67
CA ALA A 157 9.23 14.14 -11.93
C ALA A 157 9.97 14.44 -10.62
N VAL A 158 11.28 14.19 -10.61
CA VAL A 158 12.17 14.57 -9.53
C VAL A 158 12.20 16.09 -9.42
N SER A 159 11.92 16.62 -8.22
CA SER A 159 11.96 18.04 -7.90
C SER A 159 13.20 18.42 -7.11
N ALA A 160 13.75 17.49 -6.32
CA ALA A 160 14.96 17.71 -5.51
C ALA A 160 16.05 16.67 -5.85
N PRO A 161 16.78 16.79 -6.97
CA PRO A 161 17.66 15.73 -7.48
C PRO A 161 18.86 15.39 -6.58
N THR A 162 19.27 16.31 -5.71
CA THR A 162 20.34 16.11 -4.72
C THR A 162 19.83 15.55 -3.39
N HIS A 163 18.51 15.43 -3.21
CA HIS A 163 17.93 14.91 -1.99
C HIS A 163 18.21 13.41 -1.86
N TRP A 164 18.47 12.94 -0.64
CA TRP A 164 18.82 11.54 -0.39
C TRP A 164 17.71 10.57 -0.84
N LEU A 165 16.46 11.00 -0.78
CA LEU A 165 15.30 10.19 -1.18
C LEU A 165 15.26 9.91 -2.69
N THR A 166 15.90 10.74 -3.54
CA THR A 166 15.90 10.59 -5.01
C THR A 166 17.14 9.89 -5.56
N ARG A 167 18.05 9.43 -4.68
CA ARG A 167 19.30 8.81 -5.10
C ARG A 167 19.03 7.61 -6.01
N GLY A 168 19.56 7.67 -7.24
CA GLY A 168 19.46 6.60 -8.23
C GLY A 168 18.08 6.44 -8.87
N LEU A 169 17.16 7.40 -8.69
CA LEU A 169 15.96 7.50 -9.52
C LEU A 169 16.27 8.21 -10.84
N PRO A 170 15.58 7.85 -11.93
CA PRO A 170 15.58 8.68 -13.13
C PRO A 170 14.86 10.03 -12.87
N PRO A 171 15.12 11.06 -13.70
CA PRO A 171 14.45 12.36 -13.53
C PRO A 171 12.93 12.32 -13.68
N HIS A 172 12.43 11.34 -14.44
CA HIS A 172 11.01 11.11 -14.71
C HIS A 172 10.73 9.60 -14.56
N PHE A 173 9.63 9.24 -13.90
CA PHE A 173 9.25 7.84 -13.71
C PHE A 173 7.74 7.71 -13.49
N GLU A 174 7.23 6.49 -13.64
CA GLU A 174 5.84 6.16 -13.36
C GLU A 174 5.65 5.75 -11.89
N VAL A 175 4.52 6.12 -11.32
CA VAL A 175 4.12 5.68 -9.97
C VAL A 175 2.61 5.48 -9.91
N VAL A 176 2.17 4.43 -9.21
CA VAL A 176 0.75 4.23 -8.94
C VAL A 176 0.28 5.27 -7.94
N HIS A 177 -0.85 5.90 -8.24
CA HIS A 177 -1.53 6.84 -7.37
C HIS A 177 -2.95 6.33 -7.11
N TYR A 178 -3.38 6.44 -5.85
CA TYR A 178 -4.67 5.94 -5.42
C TYR A 178 -5.31 6.93 -4.44
N ASN A 179 -5.98 7.95 -4.98
CA ASN A 179 -6.71 8.97 -4.22
C ASN A 179 -5.91 9.69 -3.12
N GLY A 180 -4.58 9.65 -3.18
CA GLY A 180 -3.75 10.08 -2.07
C GLY A 180 -3.55 11.60 -2.01
N PRO A 181 -2.98 12.11 -0.90
CA PRO A 181 -2.71 13.52 -0.77
C PRO A 181 -1.61 13.97 -1.74
N CYS A 182 -1.81 15.13 -2.35
CA CYS A 182 -0.73 15.91 -2.93
C CYS A 182 -0.48 17.13 -2.04
N PHE A 183 0.71 17.71 -2.14
CA PHE A 183 1.23 18.66 -1.16
C PHE A 183 1.68 19.95 -1.85
N THR A 184 1.59 21.06 -1.10
CA THR A 184 2.10 22.39 -1.51
C THR A 184 3.11 22.91 -0.48
N PRO A 185 4.33 22.34 -0.40
CA PRO A 185 5.35 22.82 0.54
C PRO A 185 5.57 24.33 0.43
N THR A 186 5.50 25.01 1.57
CA THR A 186 5.70 26.46 1.63
C THR A 186 7.15 26.80 1.31
N VAL A 187 7.38 27.80 0.46
CA VAL A 187 8.73 28.27 0.12
C VAL A 187 9.48 28.65 1.39
N GLY A 188 10.67 28.09 1.57
CA GLY A 188 11.52 28.35 2.73
C GLY A 188 11.21 27.51 3.98
N SER A 189 10.27 26.56 3.91
CA SER A 189 10.11 25.56 4.98
C SER A 189 11.19 24.48 4.90
N ASP A 190 11.37 23.74 5.99
CA ASP A 190 12.27 22.57 6.04
C ASP A 190 11.67 21.33 5.36
N VAL A 191 10.49 21.44 4.75
CA VAL A 191 9.82 20.36 4.03
C VAL A 191 10.22 20.40 2.55
N ALA A 192 10.98 19.40 2.12
CA ALA A 192 11.37 19.26 0.73
C ALA A 192 10.24 18.68 -0.13
N ALA A 193 9.91 19.36 -1.23
CA ALA A 193 9.18 18.77 -2.35
C ALA A 193 10.11 17.81 -3.11
N VAL A 194 10.03 16.52 -2.84
CA VAL A 194 10.98 15.53 -3.37
C VAL A 194 10.67 15.22 -4.83
N THR A 195 9.39 14.97 -5.11
CA THR A 195 8.86 14.72 -6.45
C THR A 195 7.56 15.48 -6.63
N ARG A 196 7.15 15.68 -7.89
CA ARG A 196 5.89 16.33 -8.25
C ARG A 196 5.11 15.50 -9.26
N VAL A 197 3.80 15.74 -9.29
CA VAL A 197 2.94 15.29 -10.39
C VAL A 197 3.36 16.05 -11.65
N GLU A 198 3.71 15.33 -12.70
CA GLU A 198 4.11 15.92 -13.98
C GLU A 198 3.04 15.72 -15.05
N ALA A 199 2.44 14.54 -15.12
CA ALA A 199 1.34 14.24 -16.01
C ALA A 199 0.50 13.06 -15.50
N ALA A 200 -0.75 12.99 -15.94
CA ALA A 200 -1.54 11.78 -15.88
C ALA A 200 -1.06 10.81 -16.97
N GLY A 201 -0.75 9.56 -16.62
CA GLY A 201 -0.42 8.53 -17.59
C GLY A 201 -1.68 8.05 -18.34
N GLU A 202 -1.50 7.29 -19.42
CA GLU A 202 -2.61 6.67 -20.16
C GLU A 202 -3.44 5.74 -19.25
N ALA A 203 -2.77 5.14 -18.27
CA ALA A 203 -3.36 4.28 -17.26
C ALA A 203 -3.94 5.05 -16.05
N PHE A 204 -4.17 6.37 -16.14
CA PHE A 204 -4.77 7.15 -15.08
C PHE A 204 -6.24 7.46 -15.36
N THR A 205 -7.08 7.30 -14.34
CA THR A 205 -8.49 7.66 -14.37
C THR A 205 -8.74 8.77 -13.36
N PRO A 206 -8.96 10.02 -13.80
CA PRO A 206 -9.43 11.08 -12.92
C PRO A 206 -10.76 10.73 -12.26
N TRP A 207 -10.94 11.11 -11.01
CA TRP A 207 -12.14 10.80 -10.24
C TRP A 207 -13.42 11.32 -10.91
N GLU A 208 -13.35 12.53 -11.46
CA GLU A 208 -14.48 13.21 -12.09
C GLU A 208 -15.04 12.42 -13.28
N ARG A 209 -14.23 11.58 -13.93
CA ARG A 209 -14.71 10.70 -15.02
C ARG A 209 -15.59 9.56 -14.54
N SER A 210 -15.60 9.28 -13.24
CA SER A 210 -16.52 8.32 -12.61
C SER A 210 -17.84 8.98 -12.20
N LEU A 211 -17.97 10.31 -12.35
CA LEU A 211 -19.19 11.07 -12.05
C LEU A 211 -19.91 11.48 -13.34
N PRO A 212 -21.23 11.71 -13.29
CA PRO A 212 -21.95 12.31 -14.41
C PRO A 212 -21.50 13.77 -14.65
N GLY A 213 -21.21 14.12 -15.91
CA GLY A 213 -20.90 15.49 -16.34
C GLY A 213 -19.45 15.68 -16.83
N ASP A 214 -19.09 16.94 -17.09
CA ASP A 214 -17.80 17.34 -17.68
C ASP A 214 -16.99 18.23 -16.72
N ALA A 215 -16.96 17.89 -15.42
CA ALA A 215 -16.21 18.66 -14.44
C ALA A 215 -14.70 18.62 -14.78
N PRO A 216 -13.97 19.74 -14.59
CA PRO A 216 -12.51 19.75 -14.72
C PRO A 216 -11.88 18.72 -13.80
N ALA A 217 -10.87 17.99 -14.29
CA ALA A 217 -10.20 16.98 -13.49
C ALA A 217 -9.24 17.63 -12.49
N LEU A 218 -9.34 17.27 -11.21
CA LEU A 218 -8.44 17.79 -10.17
C LEU A 218 -6.97 17.50 -10.49
N VAL A 219 -6.67 16.36 -11.12
CA VAL A 219 -5.30 16.01 -11.53
C VAL A 219 -4.67 17.07 -12.45
N ASP A 220 -5.45 17.72 -13.32
CA ASP A 220 -4.95 18.76 -14.21
C ASP A 220 -4.51 19.99 -13.40
N THR A 221 -5.29 20.35 -12.38
CA THR A 221 -4.91 21.43 -11.45
C THR A 221 -3.63 21.11 -10.68
N LEU A 222 -3.47 19.85 -10.24
CA LEU A 222 -2.27 19.40 -9.53
C LEU A 222 -1.02 19.42 -10.43
N ILE A 223 -1.18 19.09 -11.72
CA ILE A 223 -0.13 19.19 -12.73
C ILE A 223 0.28 20.65 -12.93
N GLU A 224 -0.70 21.53 -13.17
CA GLU A 224 -0.48 22.97 -13.40
C GLU A 224 0.20 23.64 -12.20
N SER A 225 -0.26 23.31 -10.98
CA SER A 225 0.32 23.85 -9.74
C SER A 225 1.64 23.19 -9.35
N ARG A 226 2.11 22.18 -10.12
CA ARG A 226 3.29 21.37 -9.82
C ARG A 226 3.26 20.77 -8.40
N ALA A 227 2.10 20.30 -7.98
CA ALA A 227 1.89 19.75 -6.64
C ALA A 227 2.87 18.60 -6.37
N ALA A 228 3.43 18.58 -5.16
CA ALA A 228 4.33 17.51 -4.75
C ALA A 228 3.51 16.26 -4.42
N ASN A 229 3.88 15.10 -4.95
CA ASN A 229 3.29 13.81 -4.57
C ASN A 229 4.18 13.04 -3.58
N VAL A 230 5.39 13.55 -3.30
CA VAL A 230 6.26 13.06 -2.24
C VAL A 230 6.92 14.25 -1.55
N VAL A 231 6.83 14.28 -0.22
CA VAL A 231 7.51 15.28 0.61
C VAL A 231 8.27 14.61 1.74
N ALA A 232 9.33 15.26 2.21
CA ALA A 232 10.10 14.81 3.36
C ALA A 232 10.59 16.01 4.18
N GLY A 233 10.68 15.85 5.49
CA GLY A 233 11.17 16.91 6.39
C GLY A 233 11.56 16.38 7.76
N PRO A 234 12.29 17.19 8.55
CA PRO A 234 12.62 16.86 9.93
C PRO A 234 11.42 17.07 10.87
N PHE A 235 11.39 16.34 11.97
CA PHE A 235 10.53 16.63 13.12
C PHE A 235 11.26 16.25 14.40
N GLY A 236 11.64 17.24 15.22
CA GLY A 236 12.62 17.02 16.29
C GLY A 236 13.93 16.47 15.74
N ASP A 237 14.44 15.39 16.35
CA ASP A 237 15.64 14.68 15.90
C ASP A 237 15.36 13.63 14.79
N GLY A 238 14.07 13.39 14.50
CA GLY A 238 13.61 12.36 13.56
C GLY A 238 13.37 12.86 12.15
N THR A 239 12.72 12.01 11.36
CA THR A 239 12.46 12.27 9.94
C THR A 239 11.08 11.77 9.56
N VAL A 240 10.38 12.55 8.75
CA VAL A 240 9.05 12.22 8.24
C VAL A 240 9.11 12.18 6.72
N VAL A 241 8.62 11.08 6.14
CA VAL A 241 8.50 10.89 4.69
C VAL A 241 7.05 10.59 4.36
N LEU A 242 6.46 11.40 3.48
CA LEU A 242 5.05 11.30 3.10
C LEU A 242 4.96 11.01 1.60
N PHE A 243 4.49 9.81 1.26
CA PHE A 243 4.18 9.40 -0.10
C PHE A 243 2.68 9.58 -0.37
N GLY A 244 2.33 10.63 -1.12
CA GLY A 244 0.97 10.80 -1.62
C GLY A 244 0.55 9.68 -2.55
N SER A 245 1.46 9.31 -3.45
CA SER A 245 1.36 8.11 -4.29
C SER A 245 1.81 6.84 -3.55
N HIS A 246 1.66 5.68 -4.18
CA HIS A 246 2.03 4.38 -3.65
C HIS A 246 3.30 3.82 -4.32
N PRO A 247 4.52 4.17 -3.85
CA PRO A 247 5.75 3.56 -4.36
C PRO A 247 5.84 2.04 -4.07
N GLU A 248 5.03 1.54 -3.15
CA GLU A 248 4.94 0.12 -2.78
C GLU A 248 4.03 -0.71 -3.69
N PHE A 249 3.17 -0.06 -4.48
CA PHE A 249 2.32 -0.72 -5.45
C PHE A 249 3.05 -0.94 -6.77
N GLY A 250 2.72 -2.04 -7.42
CA GLY A 250 3.10 -2.34 -8.78
C GLY A 250 1.98 -2.04 -9.77
N PHE A 251 2.22 -2.38 -11.04
CA PHE A 251 1.46 -1.85 -12.18
C PHE A 251 0.45 -2.82 -12.80
N ASP A 252 0.35 -4.06 -12.31
CA ASP A 252 -0.70 -4.99 -12.76
C ASP A 252 -2.03 -4.72 -12.06
N ALA A 253 -3.06 -5.48 -12.45
CA ALA A 253 -4.41 -5.25 -11.95
C ALA A 253 -4.47 -5.41 -10.43
N LEU A 254 -3.68 -6.33 -9.86
CA LEU A 254 -3.60 -6.64 -8.44
C LEU A 254 -2.60 -5.75 -7.67
N GLN A 255 -2.06 -4.71 -8.31
CA GLN A 255 -1.07 -3.79 -7.73
C GLN A 255 0.26 -4.49 -7.37
N LEU A 256 0.58 -5.59 -8.04
CA LEU A 256 1.84 -6.32 -7.97
C LEU A 256 2.73 -5.92 -9.17
N GLY A 257 3.96 -6.42 -9.20
CA GLY A 257 4.95 -6.04 -10.21
C GLY A 257 5.52 -4.63 -10.00
N TRP A 258 6.40 -4.49 -9.01
CA TRP A 258 7.03 -3.22 -8.64
C TRP A 258 7.84 -2.58 -9.79
N GLY A 259 7.88 -1.25 -9.79
CA GLY A 259 8.77 -0.46 -10.64
C GLY A 259 9.68 0.48 -9.86
N GLU A 260 10.30 1.41 -10.58
CA GLU A 260 11.38 2.25 -10.04
C GLU A 260 10.96 3.13 -8.86
N ALA A 261 9.67 3.50 -8.76
CA ALA A 261 9.15 4.26 -7.64
C ALA A 261 9.39 3.58 -6.28
N ALA A 262 9.47 2.24 -6.22
CA ALA A 262 9.78 1.50 -4.99
C ALA A 262 11.14 1.91 -4.38
N ARG A 263 12.06 2.45 -5.20
CA ARG A 263 13.35 2.98 -4.75
C ARG A 263 13.20 4.17 -3.79
N LEU A 264 12.11 4.95 -3.88
CA LEU A 264 11.82 5.99 -2.89
C LEU A 264 11.72 5.39 -1.48
N PHE A 265 10.93 4.33 -1.32
CA PHE A 265 10.79 3.65 -0.03
C PHE A 265 12.12 3.02 0.42
N GLY A 266 12.84 2.34 -0.49
CA GLY A 266 14.16 1.78 -0.17
C GLY A 266 15.19 2.83 0.25
N ASN A 267 15.18 4.01 -0.37
CA ASN A 267 16.07 5.13 0.00
C ASN A 267 15.75 5.69 1.40
N ALA A 268 14.48 5.67 1.83
CA ALA A 268 14.10 6.00 3.21
C ALA A 268 14.71 5.03 4.22
N LEU A 269 14.62 3.73 3.96
CA LEU A 269 15.24 2.71 4.80
C LEU A 269 16.77 2.83 4.83
N LEU A 270 17.41 3.08 3.68
CA LEU A 270 18.86 3.35 3.60
C LEU A 270 19.26 4.54 4.46
N TYR A 271 18.53 5.65 4.36
CA TYR A 271 18.80 6.86 5.14
C TYR A 271 18.74 6.59 6.65
N GLN A 272 17.69 5.92 7.13
CA GLN A 272 17.56 5.63 8.55
C GLN A 272 18.62 4.65 9.05
N SER A 273 19.00 3.67 8.24
CA SER A 273 20.05 2.71 8.60
C SER A 273 21.40 3.38 8.88
N GLY A 274 21.72 4.49 8.18
CA GLY A 274 22.93 5.27 8.40
C GLY A 274 22.93 6.12 9.68
N ARG A 275 21.77 6.33 10.30
CA ARG A 275 21.60 7.15 11.52
C ARG A 275 21.51 6.32 12.81
N ARG A 276 21.46 5.00 12.68
CA ARG A 276 21.19 4.08 13.79
C ARG A 276 22.28 4.06 14.85
N ARG A 277 21.89 3.97 16.13
CA ARG A 277 22.76 3.52 17.22
C ARG A 277 22.77 2.00 17.22
N ARG A 278 23.93 1.40 16.98
CA ARG A 278 24.15 -0.05 16.79
C ARG A 278 23.44 -0.87 17.87
N ALA A 279 22.50 -1.74 17.50
CA ALA A 279 22.01 -2.80 18.39
C ALA A 279 22.63 -4.14 18.01
N GLU A 280 22.86 -5.00 19.01
CA GLU A 280 23.38 -6.34 18.81
C GLU A 280 22.29 -7.29 18.30
N PRO A 281 22.60 -8.20 17.36
CA PRO A 281 21.69 -9.27 16.99
C PRO A 281 21.90 -10.48 17.90
N SER A 282 20.83 -11.03 18.44
CA SER A 282 20.39 -12.39 18.09
C SER A 282 19.21 -12.81 18.97
N VAL A 283 18.20 -13.39 18.33
CA VAL A 283 17.24 -14.27 19.01
C VAL A 283 17.48 -15.66 18.42
N SER A 284 17.63 -16.65 19.28
CA SER A 284 17.63 -18.06 18.89
C SER A 284 16.30 -18.37 18.21
N VAL A 285 16.36 -18.76 16.93
CA VAL A 285 15.15 -19.01 16.15
C VAL A 285 14.81 -20.49 16.25
N SER A 286 13.95 -20.83 17.20
CA SER A 286 13.27 -22.14 17.17
C SER A 286 12.29 -22.15 15.99
N ALA A 287 12.32 -23.20 15.17
CA ALA A 287 11.35 -23.41 14.10
C ALA A 287 10.18 -24.25 14.60
N MET A 288 8.98 -23.95 14.10
CA MET A 288 7.79 -24.78 14.28
C MET A 288 7.45 -25.48 12.95
N THR A 289 6.93 -26.70 13.04
CA THR A 289 6.28 -27.36 11.91
C THR A 289 4.88 -26.77 11.74
N THR A 290 4.49 -26.52 10.49
CA THR A 290 3.22 -25.90 10.15
C THR A 290 2.44 -26.77 9.18
N ASP A 291 1.15 -27.00 9.47
CA ASP A 291 0.19 -27.56 8.51
C ASP A 291 -0.65 -26.42 7.95
N LEU A 292 -0.50 -26.13 6.65
CA LEU A 292 -1.21 -25.05 5.94
C LEU A 292 -2.20 -25.62 4.91
N THR A 293 -2.61 -26.89 5.06
CA THR A 293 -3.57 -27.53 4.16
C THR A 293 -4.90 -26.78 4.11
N ASP A 294 -5.37 -26.28 5.26
CA ASP A 294 -6.57 -25.44 5.37
C ASP A 294 -6.47 -24.15 4.55
N VAL A 295 -5.32 -23.48 4.61
CA VAL A 295 -5.02 -22.27 3.82
C VAL A 295 -4.97 -22.60 2.33
N ALA A 296 -4.28 -23.68 1.95
CA ALA A 296 -4.14 -24.10 0.56
C ALA A 296 -5.50 -24.48 -0.07
N ASP A 297 -6.35 -25.20 0.65
CA ASP A 297 -7.69 -25.60 0.21
C ASP A 297 -8.59 -24.37 0.05
N ALA A 298 -8.52 -23.41 0.97
CA ALA A 298 -9.27 -22.16 0.88
C ALA A 298 -8.84 -21.32 -0.33
N LEU A 299 -7.53 -21.18 -0.58
CA LEU A 299 -7.00 -20.46 -1.74
C LEU A 299 -7.30 -21.17 -3.06
N SER A 300 -7.26 -22.51 -3.08
CA SER A 300 -7.67 -23.31 -4.24
C SER A 300 -9.16 -23.13 -4.55
N THR A 301 -9.99 -23.07 -3.51
CA THR A 301 -11.43 -22.78 -3.63
C THR A 301 -11.65 -21.37 -4.18
N ALA A 302 -10.93 -20.37 -3.65
CA ALA A 302 -10.98 -18.99 -4.14
C ALA A 302 -10.58 -18.92 -5.62
N SER A 303 -9.49 -19.59 -6.02
CA SER A 303 -9.03 -19.67 -7.41
C SER A 303 -10.14 -20.15 -8.37
N GLN A 304 -10.79 -21.27 -8.03
CA GLN A 304 -11.89 -21.83 -8.83
C GLN A 304 -13.08 -20.87 -8.93
N ARG A 305 -13.39 -20.15 -7.85
CA ARG A 305 -14.48 -19.15 -7.82
C ARG A 305 -14.15 -17.95 -8.68
N PHE A 306 -12.96 -17.37 -8.56
CA PHE A 306 -12.50 -16.29 -9.44
C PHE A 306 -12.56 -16.71 -10.91
N GLN A 307 -12.06 -17.90 -11.25
CA GLN A 307 -12.12 -18.42 -12.62
C GLN A 307 -13.56 -18.51 -13.13
N ARG A 308 -14.50 -18.98 -12.31
CA ARG A 308 -15.93 -19.01 -12.67
C ARG A 308 -16.47 -17.60 -12.94
N LEU A 309 -16.14 -16.64 -12.08
CA LEU A 309 -16.62 -15.26 -12.17
C LEU A 309 -16.12 -14.53 -13.43
N THR A 310 -14.96 -14.90 -13.97
CA THR A 310 -14.46 -14.34 -15.26
C THR A 310 -15.41 -14.55 -16.44
N THR A 311 -16.26 -15.59 -16.36
CA THR A 311 -17.22 -15.94 -17.44
C THR A 311 -18.53 -15.17 -17.36
N LEU A 312 -18.74 -14.41 -16.28
CA LEU A 312 -19.94 -13.60 -16.08
C LEU A 312 -19.74 -12.20 -16.67
N ALA A 313 -20.83 -11.62 -17.16
CA ALA A 313 -20.89 -10.23 -17.61
C ALA A 313 -21.84 -9.44 -16.67
N PRO A 314 -21.39 -9.06 -15.47
CA PRO A 314 -22.23 -8.32 -14.54
C PRO A 314 -22.54 -6.92 -15.03
N ASP A 315 -23.61 -6.32 -14.49
CA ASP A 315 -23.82 -4.88 -14.60
C ASP A 315 -22.78 -4.16 -13.74
N LEU A 316 -21.89 -3.43 -14.39
CA LEU A 316 -20.82 -2.63 -13.77
C LEU A 316 -21.06 -1.13 -13.97
N SER A 317 -22.32 -0.73 -14.15
CA SER A 317 -22.69 0.67 -14.32
C SER A 317 -22.22 1.51 -13.13
N GLY A 318 -21.46 2.57 -13.41
CA GLY A 318 -20.94 3.49 -12.38
C GLY A 318 -19.62 3.05 -11.73
N ALA A 319 -19.13 1.83 -12.01
CA ALA A 319 -17.84 1.41 -11.49
C ALA A 319 -16.68 2.26 -12.07
N PRO A 320 -15.68 2.64 -11.25
CA PRO A 320 -14.56 3.44 -11.73
C PRO A 320 -13.64 2.62 -12.64
N ALA A 321 -12.96 3.29 -13.56
CA ALA A 321 -11.85 2.68 -14.29
C ALA A 321 -10.57 2.70 -13.42
N PHE A 322 -9.73 1.67 -13.54
CA PHE A 322 -8.45 1.57 -12.82
C PHE A 322 -7.35 1.16 -13.80
N LEU A 323 -6.16 1.74 -13.67
CA LEU A 323 -5.02 1.49 -14.58
C LEU A 323 -5.40 1.66 -16.07
N GLY A 324 -6.23 2.66 -16.39
CA GLY A 324 -6.72 2.93 -17.74
C GLY A 324 -7.61 1.84 -18.34
N SER A 325 -8.01 0.84 -17.54
CA SER A 325 -8.88 -0.24 -17.97
C SER A 325 -10.33 0.10 -17.67
N THR A 326 -11.22 -0.19 -18.63
CA THR A 326 -12.67 -0.09 -18.40
C THR A 326 -13.09 -1.06 -17.28
N PRO A 327 -14.20 -0.81 -16.57
CA PRO A 327 -14.68 -1.71 -15.52
C PRO A 327 -14.81 -3.17 -15.97
N THR A 328 -15.31 -3.41 -17.17
CA THR A 328 -15.44 -4.75 -17.76
C THR A 328 -14.09 -5.39 -18.05
N ALA A 329 -13.15 -4.63 -18.62
CA ALA A 329 -11.80 -5.14 -18.87
C ALA A 329 -11.08 -5.48 -17.56
N LEU A 330 -11.19 -4.61 -16.55
CA LEU A 330 -10.62 -4.85 -15.24
C LEU A 330 -11.26 -6.06 -14.55
N TRP A 331 -12.58 -6.24 -14.67
CA TRP A 331 -13.29 -7.40 -14.14
C TRP A 331 -12.66 -8.69 -14.65
N THR A 332 -12.53 -8.85 -15.96
CA THR A 332 -11.94 -10.07 -16.54
C THR A 332 -10.47 -10.21 -16.16
N ALA A 333 -9.68 -9.14 -16.28
CA ALA A 333 -8.24 -9.19 -16.03
C ALA A 333 -7.92 -9.50 -14.56
N ALA A 334 -8.48 -8.74 -13.61
CA ALA A 334 -8.19 -8.89 -12.19
C ALA A 334 -8.68 -10.24 -11.64
N LEU A 335 -9.85 -10.74 -12.09
CA LEU A 335 -10.34 -12.05 -11.66
C LEU A 335 -9.49 -13.19 -12.23
N SER A 336 -9.07 -13.09 -13.50
CA SER A 336 -8.18 -14.08 -14.09
C SER A 336 -6.83 -14.10 -13.35
N GLU A 337 -6.29 -12.93 -13.05
CA GLU A 337 -5.02 -12.80 -12.32
C GLU A 337 -5.16 -13.32 -10.88
N ALA A 338 -6.25 -12.98 -10.18
CA ALA A 338 -6.52 -13.47 -8.83
C ALA A 338 -6.72 -15.00 -8.80
N ALA A 339 -7.33 -15.58 -9.85
CA ALA A 339 -7.47 -17.02 -9.99
C ALA A 339 -6.10 -17.71 -10.06
N THR A 340 -5.23 -17.25 -10.96
CA THR A 340 -3.86 -17.77 -11.10
C THR A 340 -3.06 -17.57 -9.82
N LEU A 341 -3.07 -16.35 -9.28
CA LEU A 341 -2.32 -16.01 -8.07
C LEU A 341 -2.73 -16.84 -6.86
N SER A 342 -4.03 -17.08 -6.69
CA SER A 342 -4.54 -17.89 -5.58
C SER A 342 -4.12 -19.36 -5.71
N ALA A 343 -4.09 -19.91 -6.94
CA ALA A 343 -3.59 -21.27 -7.18
C ALA A 343 -2.08 -21.38 -6.90
N ASP A 344 -1.28 -20.45 -7.45
CA ASP A 344 0.17 -20.41 -7.23
C ASP A 344 0.51 -20.23 -5.74
N THR A 345 -0.26 -19.41 -5.03
CA THR A 345 -0.10 -19.21 -3.59
C THR A 345 -0.48 -20.46 -2.80
N ALA A 346 -1.53 -21.18 -3.19
CA ALA A 346 -1.91 -22.46 -2.58
C ALA A 346 -0.79 -23.51 -2.71
N GLU A 347 -0.19 -23.66 -3.90
CA GLU A 347 0.96 -24.55 -4.11
C GLU A 347 2.19 -24.11 -3.31
N TYR A 348 2.41 -22.80 -3.19
CA TYR A 348 3.53 -22.24 -2.45
C TYR A 348 3.42 -22.53 -0.94
N VAL A 349 2.26 -22.29 -0.34
CA VAL A 349 2.07 -22.49 1.11
C VAL A 349 2.14 -23.96 1.50
N MET A 350 1.75 -24.88 0.61
CA MET A 350 1.92 -26.33 0.84
C MET A 350 3.39 -26.75 0.98
N ALA A 351 4.32 -25.97 0.44
CA ALA A 351 5.75 -26.23 0.58
C ALA A 351 6.39 -25.52 1.80
N LEU A 352 5.67 -24.62 2.47
CA LEU A 352 6.11 -23.99 3.71
C LEU A 352 5.80 -24.90 4.89
N THR A 353 6.62 -25.94 5.08
CA THR A 353 6.44 -26.94 6.14
C THR A 353 7.05 -26.54 7.47
N THR A 354 7.99 -25.59 7.46
CA THR A 354 8.64 -25.06 8.65
C THR A 354 8.72 -23.54 8.61
N VAL A 355 8.41 -22.93 9.74
CA VAL A 355 8.47 -21.47 9.91
C VAL A 355 9.09 -21.15 11.27
N PRO A 356 9.98 -20.14 11.35
CA PRO A 356 10.42 -19.58 12.61
C PRO A 356 9.28 -19.26 13.57
N THR A 357 9.42 -19.65 14.84
CA THR A 357 8.36 -19.46 15.85
C THR A 357 7.98 -17.98 16.02
N ALA A 358 8.96 -17.09 15.87
CA ALA A 358 8.78 -15.64 15.92
C ALA A 358 7.81 -15.10 14.84
N TYR A 359 7.59 -15.85 13.76
CA TYR A 359 6.68 -15.47 12.67
C TYR A 359 5.33 -16.17 12.75
N GLY A 360 5.00 -16.80 13.88
CA GLY A 360 3.66 -17.34 14.16
C GLY A 360 2.50 -16.39 13.80
N PRO A 361 2.55 -15.08 14.12
CA PRO A 361 1.50 -14.13 13.76
C PRO A 361 1.23 -14.01 12.25
N TRP A 362 2.22 -14.28 11.39
CA TRP A 362 2.02 -14.30 9.94
C TRP A 362 1.22 -15.51 9.45
N LEU A 363 1.21 -16.60 10.22
CA LEU A 363 0.44 -17.81 9.92
C LEU A 363 -1.01 -17.66 10.36
N ASP A 364 -1.18 -17.18 11.59
CA ASP A 364 -2.51 -16.97 12.18
C ASP A 364 -2.46 -15.88 13.24
N SER A 365 -3.12 -14.76 12.94
CA SER A 365 -3.34 -13.66 13.87
C SER A 365 -4.68 -13.03 13.52
N PRO A 366 -5.68 -13.07 14.41
CA PRO A 366 -6.99 -12.52 14.14
C PRO A 366 -6.94 -10.98 14.08
N ALA A 367 -7.92 -10.40 13.39
CA ALA A 367 -8.15 -8.96 13.45
C ALA A 367 -8.52 -8.53 14.88
N ALA A 368 -7.98 -7.39 15.32
CA ALA A 368 -8.37 -6.79 16.57
C ALA A 368 -9.82 -6.24 16.50
N PRO A 369 -10.53 -6.11 17.64
CA PRO A 369 -11.85 -5.49 17.66
C PRO A 369 -11.83 -4.09 17.06
N GLY A 370 -12.71 -3.83 16.09
CA GLY A 370 -12.81 -2.52 15.43
C GLY A 370 -11.68 -2.20 14.45
N GLN A 371 -10.82 -3.17 14.12
CA GLN A 371 -9.76 -3.03 13.14
C GLN A 371 -10.35 -2.80 11.73
N ASP A 372 -10.02 -1.66 11.12
CA ASP A 372 -10.42 -1.31 9.74
C ASP A 372 -9.43 -1.90 8.72
N TYR A 373 -9.60 -3.19 8.42
CA TYR A 373 -8.60 -3.99 7.72
C TYR A 373 -7.23 -3.88 8.41
N GLY A 374 -6.14 -4.28 7.78
CA GLY A 374 -4.81 -4.24 8.38
C GLY A 374 -4.16 -5.61 8.40
N PHE A 375 -3.21 -5.79 9.30
CA PHE A 375 -2.48 -7.04 9.38
C PHE A 375 -3.31 -8.11 10.09
N VAL A 376 -3.47 -9.24 9.40
CA VAL A 376 -3.93 -10.52 9.93
C VAL A 376 -3.06 -11.66 9.35
N GLY A 377 -3.08 -12.82 9.99
CA GLY A 377 -2.34 -13.99 9.51
C GLY A 377 -2.93 -14.61 8.24
N LEU A 378 -2.15 -15.47 7.56
CA LEU A 378 -2.55 -16.15 6.31
C LEU A 378 -3.90 -16.88 6.41
N ARG A 379 -4.19 -17.56 7.53
CA ARG A 379 -5.50 -18.21 7.74
C ARG A 379 -6.66 -17.23 7.72
N GLN A 380 -6.46 -16.09 8.35
CA GLN A 380 -7.47 -15.05 8.43
C GLN A 380 -7.67 -14.38 7.08
N LEU A 381 -6.58 -14.14 6.32
CA LEU A 381 -6.68 -13.67 4.92
C LEU A 381 -7.47 -14.66 4.06
N ALA A 382 -7.15 -15.95 4.11
CA ALA A 382 -7.84 -16.98 3.33
C ALA A 382 -9.34 -17.05 3.67
N ALA A 383 -9.69 -16.97 4.96
CA ALA A 383 -11.08 -16.92 5.41
C ALA A 383 -11.81 -15.65 4.93
N GLN A 384 -11.16 -14.48 5.01
CA GLN A 384 -11.72 -13.21 4.54
C GLN A 384 -11.95 -13.20 3.03
N ILE A 385 -11.03 -13.75 2.23
CA ILE A 385 -11.19 -13.88 0.77
C ILE A 385 -12.47 -14.65 0.45
N LEU A 386 -12.67 -15.81 1.09
CA LEU A 386 -13.87 -16.62 0.87
C LEU A 386 -15.15 -15.90 1.33
N SER A 387 -15.11 -15.20 2.46
CA SER A 387 -16.25 -14.43 2.95
C SER A 387 -16.63 -13.28 2.00
N LEU A 388 -15.65 -12.57 1.44
CA LEU A 388 -15.91 -11.52 0.44
C LEU A 388 -16.42 -12.10 -0.88
N LEU A 389 -15.93 -13.28 -1.30
CA LEU A 389 -16.48 -13.98 -2.46
C LEU A 389 -17.94 -14.38 -2.24
N ASP A 390 -18.31 -14.83 -1.04
CA ASP A 390 -19.70 -15.15 -0.69
C ASP A 390 -20.61 -13.91 -0.80
N GLN A 391 -20.16 -12.79 -0.22
CA GLN A 391 -20.89 -11.51 -0.28
C GLN A 391 -21.06 -11.03 -1.72
N ALA A 392 -20.02 -11.14 -2.54
CA ALA A 392 -20.07 -10.69 -3.91
C ALA A 392 -20.98 -11.53 -4.80
N GLU A 393 -20.92 -12.86 -4.67
CA GLU A 393 -21.81 -13.75 -5.41
C GLU A 393 -23.29 -13.52 -5.03
N GLU A 394 -23.57 -13.06 -3.80
CA GLU A 394 -24.90 -12.59 -3.41
C GLU A 394 -25.24 -11.25 -4.07
N HIS A 395 -24.34 -10.26 -4.05
CA HIS A 395 -24.57 -8.94 -4.66
C HIS A 395 -24.76 -8.99 -6.17
N LEU A 396 -24.17 -9.97 -6.87
CA LEU A 396 -24.41 -10.22 -8.29
C LEU A 396 -25.88 -10.52 -8.64
N ARG A 397 -26.74 -10.81 -7.65
CA ARG A 397 -28.17 -11.08 -7.85
C ARG A 397 -29.05 -9.83 -7.86
N SER A 398 -28.50 -8.67 -7.54
CA SER A 398 -29.21 -7.39 -7.47
C SER A 398 -28.51 -6.31 -8.30
N PRO A 399 -29.24 -5.29 -8.80
CA PRO A 399 -28.62 -4.15 -9.46
C PRO A 399 -27.63 -3.42 -8.53
N PRO A 400 -26.50 -2.92 -9.04
CA PRO A 400 -25.54 -2.18 -8.23
C PRO A 400 -26.15 -0.86 -7.71
N PRO A 401 -25.78 -0.40 -6.50
CA PRO A 401 -26.12 0.93 -6.03
C PRO A 401 -25.41 2.01 -6.86
N PRO A 402 -25.94 3.25 -6.93
CA PRO A 402 -25.26 4.36 -7.57
C PRO A 402 -23.96 4.73 -6.83
N VAL A 403 -22.89 4.98 -7.58
CA VAL A 403 -21.60 5.41 -7.02
C VAL A 403 -21.64 6.92 -6.72
N THR A 404 -21.48 7.29 -5.45
CA THR A 404 -21.58 8.67 -4.96
C THR A 404 -20.27 9.24 -4.42
N SER A 405 -19.30 8.39 -4.11
CA SER A 405 -17.94 8.78 -3.72
C SER A 405 -16.95 7.63 -4.01
N PRO A 406 -15.62 7.84 -4.01
CA PRO A 406 -14.66 6.79 -4.37
C PRO A 406 -14.68 5.56 -3.47
N TYR A 407 -15.28 5.65 -2.28
CA TYR A 407 -15.39 4.57 -1.30
C TYR A 407 -16.84 4.32 -0.83
N GLY A 408 -17.82 5.07 -1.35
CA GLY A 408 -19.22 5.02 -0.89
C GLY A 408 -19.96 3.79 -1.42
N GLU A 409 -20.62 3.05 -0.53
CA GLU A 409 -21.43 1.85 -0.83
C GLU A 409 -20.68 0.75 -1.60
N TRP A 410 -19.34 0.77 -1.56
CA TRP A 410 -18.50 -0.21 -2.26
C TRP A 410 -18.79 -1.63 -1.81
N ASP A 411 -18.94 -1.86 -0.51
CA ASP A 411 -19.30 -3.14 0.10
C ASP A 411 -20.60 -3.73 -0.49
N ARG A 412 -21.48 -2.89 -1.04
CA ARG A 412 -22.77 -3.29 -1.63
C ARG A 412 -22.75 -3.36 -3.16
N HIS A 413 -21.69 -2.90 -3.82
CA HIS A 413 -21.53 -2.98 -5.27
C HIS A 413 -20.73 -4.23 -5.64
N PRO A 414 -21.11 -5.07 -6.63
CA PRO A 414 -20.33 -6.25 -7.04
C PRO A 414 -18.86 -5.97 -7.45
N TYR A 415 -18.48 -4.69 -7.63
CA TYR A 415 -17.13 -4.26 -7.97
C TYR A 415 -16.17 -4.31 -6.77
N HIS A 416 -16.66 -4.50 -5.53
CA HIS A 416 -15.80 -4.77 -4.36
C HIS A 416 -15.00 -6.07 -4.45
N LEU A 417 -15.22 -6.90 -5.48
CA LEU A 417 -14.36 -8.04 -5.82
C LEU A 417 -13.06 -7.64 -6.48
N LEU A 418 -12.99 -6.44 -7.06
CA LEU A 418 -11.90 -6.07 -7.94
C LEU A 418 -10.81 -5.29 -7.23
N ALA A 419 -9.62 -5.51 -7.77
CA ALA A 419 -8.35 -5.01 -7.27
C ALA A 419 -8.20 -3.49 -7.26
N SER A 420 -9.14 -2.77 -7.88
CA SER A 420 -9.28 -1.34 -7.66
C SER A 420 -9.33 -1.02 -6.17
N SER A 421 -9.86 -1.87 -5.30
CA SER A 421 -9.53 -1.77 -3.87
C SER A 421 -8.64 -2.93 -3.48
N TYR A 422 -7.44 -2.67 -2.94
CA TYR A 422 -6.58 -3.69 -2.31
C TYR A 422 -7.28 -4.41 -1.13
N LEU A 423 -8.47 -3.94 -0.74
CA LEU A 423 -9.35 -4.50 0.28
C LEU A 423 -10.39 -5.49 -0.28
N SER A 424 -10.43 -5.65 -1.60
CA SER A 424 -11.31 -6.59 -2.30
C SER A 424 -10.88 -8.03 -2.12
N ALA A 425 -11.72 -9.00 -2.50
CA ALA A 425 -11.32 -10.41 -2.53
C ALA A 425 -10.05 -10.62 -3.39
N ALA A 426 -9.97 -10.01 -4.57
CA ALA A 426 -8.80 -10.10 -5.44
C ALA A 426 -7.55 -9.42 -4.82
N GLY A 427 -7.73 -8.25 -4.21
CA GLY A 427 -6.66 -7.55 -3.49
C GLY A 427 -6.17 -8.29 -2.24
N LEU A 428 -7.07 -8.97 -1.53
CA LEU A 428 -6.70 -9.84 -0.41
C LEU A 428 -5.99 -11.11 -0.88
N SER A 429 -6.29 -11.64 -2.07
CA SER A 429 -5.46 -12.69 -2.69
C SER A 429 -4.03 -12.19 -2.96
N ALA A 430 -3.87 -10.95 -3.41
CA ALA A 430 -2.55 -10.32 -3.53
C ALA A 430 -1.85 -10.20 -2.17
N SER A 431 -2.57 -9.76 -1.14
CA SER A 431 -2.09 -9.70 0.25
C SER A 431 -1.65 -11.06 0.78
N ALA A 432 -2.41 -12.12 0.50
CA ALA A 432 -2.06 -13.50 0.88
C ALA A 432 -0.79 -13.98 0.17
N SER A 433 -0.63 -13.66 -1.11
CA SER A 433 0.57 -13.97 -1.87
C SER A 433 1.81 -13.20 -1.36
N LEU A 434 1.66 -11.92 -1.02
CA LEU A 434 2.70 -11.10 -0.41
C LEU A 434 3.09 -11.61 0.98
N ALA A 435 2.12 -12.00 1.80
CA ALA A 435 2.34 -12.58 3.12
C ALA A 435 3.05 -13.95 3.02
N ALA A 436 2.62 -14.81 2.10
CA ALA A 436 3.26 -16.12 1.86
C ALA A 436 4.71 -15.95 1.37
N GLY A 437 4.95 -15.05 0.41
CA GLY A 437 6.29 -14.75 -0.08
C GLY A 437 7.19 -14.12 1.00
N THR A 438 6.62 -13.27 1.86
CA THR A 438 7.32 -12.71 3.03
C THR A 438 7.73 -13.82 3.99
N LEU A 439 6.80 -14.70 4.38
CA LEU A 439 7.07 -15.85 5.23
C LEU A 439 8.14 -16.77 4.64
N GLY A 440 8.03 -17.10 3.34
CA GLY A 440 9.02 -17.91 2.67
C GLY A 440 10.42 -17.29 2.72
N THR A 441 10.51 -15.99 2.43
CA THR A 441 11.78 -15.24 2.50
C THR A 441 12.37 -15.27 3.90
N LEU A 442 11.54 -15.03 4.92
CA LEU A 442 11.95 -15.03 6.33
C LEU A 442 12.29 -16.44 6.86
N SER A 443 11.72 -17.48 6.27
CA SER A 443 12.06 -18.90 6.52
C SER A 443 13.27 -19.38 5.72
N GLY A 444 13.85 -18.54 4.85
CA GLY A 444 15.02 -18.90 4.04
C GLY A 444 14.72 -19.90 2.92
N THR A 445 13.50 -19.90 2.36
CA THR A 445 13.19 -20.75 1.20
C THR A 445 13.89 -20.25 -0.06
N ASP A 446 14.40 -21.19 -0.86
CA ASP A 446 14.96 -20.90 -2.19
C ASP A 446 13.86 -20.74 -3.26
N ARG A 447 12.60 -21.03 -2.90
CA ARG A 447 11.47 -20.87 -3.83
C ARG A 447 11.18 -19.38 -4.03
N PRO A 448 11.09 -18.92 -5.28
CA PRO A 448 10.74 -17.54 -5.55
C PRO A 448 9.29 -17.28 -5.10
N PRO A 449 8.96 -16.03 -4.73
CA PRO A 449 7.62 -15.71 -4.25
C PRO A 449 6.54 -16.03 -5.30
N PRO A 450 5.30 -16.35 -4.88
CA PRO A 450 4.23 -16.74 -5.78
C PRO A 450 3.61 -15.57 -6.57
N HIS A 451 4.10 -14.35 -6.39
CA HIS A 451 3.62 -13.14 -7.07
C HIS A 451 4.66 -12.58 -8.05
N PRO A 452 4.23 -11.82 -9.09
CA PRO A 452 5.15 -11.05 -9.91
C PRO A 452 5.83 -9.96 -9.06
N MET A 453 7.16 -10.02 -8.97
CA MET A 453 7.94 -9.00 -8.27
C MET A 453 8.12 -7.73 -9.09
N PHE A 454 8.17 -7.84 -10.42
CA PHE A 454 8.48 -6.73 -11.31
C PHE A 454 7.47 -6.67 -12.42
N ARG A 455 7.13 -5.45 -12.84
CA ARG A 455 6.37 -5.25 -14.08
C ARG A 455 7.12 -5.99 -15.20
N PRO A 456 6.45 -6.84 -15.99
CA PRO A 456 7.08 -7.40 -17.18
C PRO A 456 7.56 -6.25 -18.05
N LEU A 457 8.79 -6.34 -18.59
CA LEU A 457 9.30 -5.37 -19.54
C LEU A 457 8.27 -5.28 -20.68
N TRP A 458 7.58 -4.15 -20.78
CA TRP A 458 6.59 -3.96 -21.83
C TRP A 458 7.37 -3.94 -23.15
N THR A 459 7.39 -5.06 -23.87
CA THR A 459 7.65 -5.03 -25.30
C THR A 459 6.40 -4.39 -25.88
N SER A 460 6.46 -3.08 -26.16
CA SER A 460 5.38 -2.35 -26.80
C SER A 460 4.78 -3.25 -27.90
N PRO A 461 3.47 -3.54 -27.91
CA PRO A 461 2.88 -3.99 -29.16
C PRO A 461 3.22 -2.89 -30.17
N GLU A 462 3.71 -3.29 -31.34
CA GLU A 462 4.01 -2.37 -32.44
C GLU A 462 2.91 -1.32 -32.49
N ARG A 463 3.30 -0.04 -32.41
CA ARG A 463 2.40 1.05 -32.78
C ARG A 463 1.91 0.72 -34.18
N LYS A 464 0.68 0.23 -34.29
CA LYS A 464 -0.03 0.33 -35.55
C LYS A 464 -0.33 1.80 -35.68
N ASP A 465 0.58 2.50 -36.35
CA ASP A 465 0.31 3.81 -36.91
C ASP A 465 -1.01 3.67 -37.69
N HIS A 466 -2.05 4.27 -37.13
CA HIS A 466 -3.29 4.50 -37.87
C HIS A 466 -3.03 5.69 -38.78
N ASP A 467 -2.64 5.40 -40.02
CA ASP A 467 -2.92 6.25 -41.18
C ASP A 467 -4.44 6.32 -41.44
#